data_AF-A0A965VAV8-F1
#
_entry.id   AF-A0A965VAV8-F1
#
_cell.length_a   1.000
_cell.length_b   1.000
_cell.length_c   1.000
_cell.angle_alpha   90.00
_cell.angle_beta   90.00
_cell.angle_gamma   90.00
#
_symmetry.space_group_name_H-M   'P 1'
#
loop_
_entity.id
_entity.type
_entity.pdbx_description
1 polymer ?
#
loop_
_entity_poly.entity_id
_entity_poly.type
_entity_poly.pdbx_seq_one_letter_code
_entity_poly.pdbx_strand_id
1 'polypeptide(L)'
;LRGVVEPLITLGRKDTLANRRLAAARLYGTEVVARLFKDVAPATGTRPGGFTRILKLGFRPGDHARRALIELVDEPKASTEAK
;
A
#
# COMPACT_ATOMS: atom_id res chain seq x y z
N LEU A 1 0.34 -8.61 -6.50
CA LEU A 1 0.37 -7.29 -5.80
C LEU A 1 1.11 -7.32 -4.46
N ARG A 2 0.76 -8.22 -3.52
CA ARG A 2 1.40 -8.29 -2.19
C ARG A 2 2.93 -8.39 -2.24
N GLY A 3 3.46 -9.28 -3.09
CA GLY A 3 4.91 -9.45 -3.27
C GLY A 3 5.65 -8.22 -3.83
N VAL A 4 4.93 -7.20 -4.32
CA VAL A 4 5.53 -5.95 -4.80
C VAL A 4 5.36 -4.84 -3.76
N VAL A 5 4.14 -4.69 -3.22
CA VAL A 5 3.80 -3.59 -2.31
C VAL A 5 4.40 -3.77 -0.93
N GLU A 6 4.36 -4.98 -0.35
CA GLU A 6 4.88 -5.20 1.02
C GLU A 6 6.38 -4.90 1.13
N PRO A 7 7.26 -5.35 0.20
CA PRO A 7 8.67 -4.98 0.23
C PRO A 7 8.93 -3.47 0.06
N LEU A 8 8.10 -2.77 -0.71
CA LEU A 8 8.21 -1.32 -0.87
C LEU A 8 7.88 -0.57 0.42
N ILE A 9 6.85 -1.01 1.15
CA ILE A 9 6.52 -0.45 2.47
C ILE A 9 7.65 -0.70 3.47
N THR A 10 8.21 -1.93 3.48
CA THR A 10 9.39 -2.24 4.31
C THR A 10 10.59 -1.37 3.96
N LEU A 11 10.84 -1.13 2.67
CA LEU A 11 11.90 -0.22 2.21
C LEU A 11 11.66 1.22 2.72
N GLY A 12 10.40 1.66 2.70
CA GLY A 12 9.97 2.99 3.14
C GLY A 12 10.21 3.28 4.62
N ARG A 13 10.33 2.24 5.48
CA ARG A 13 10.57 2.40 6.93
C ARG A 13 11.94 2.99 7.26
N LYS A 14 12.91 2.83 6.36
CA LYS A 14 14.24 3.42 6.49
C LYS A 14 14.37 4.51 5.44
N ASP A 15 14.18 5.76 5.87
CA ASP A 15 14.29 6.89 4.96
C ASP A 15 15.75 7.23 4.66
N THR A 16 16.25 6.73 3.53
CA THR A 16 17.59 7.04 3.01
C THR A 16 17.49 7.43 1.54
N LEU A 17 18.43 8.24 1.06
CA LEU A 17 18.49 8.64 -0.35
C LEU A 17 18.54 7.43 -1.29
N ALA A 18 19.30 6.39 -0.92
CA ALA A 18 19.40 5.15 -1.68
C ALA A 18 18.04 4.43 -1.75
N ASN A 19 17.32 4.33 -0.63
CA ASN A 19 16.01 3.69 -0.57
C ASN A 19 14.96 4.46 -1.37
N ARG A 20 14.98 5.80 -1.32
CA ARG A 20 14.10 6.64 -2.15
C ARG A 20 14.37 6.45 -3.64
N ARG A 21 15.64 6.38 -4.05
CA ARG A 21 16.02 6.10 -5.45
C ARG A 21 15.59 4.69 -5.88
N LEU A 22 15.77 3.69 -5.02
CA LEU A 22 15.32 2.32 -5.30
C LEU A 22 13.80 2.21 -5.40
N ALA A 23 13.06 2.93 -4.54
CA ALA A 23 11.61 3.03 -4.64
C ALA A 23 11.18 3.73 -5.93
N ALA A 24 11.80 4.84 -6.30
CA ALA A 24 11.51 5.58 -7.53
C ALA A 24 11.85 4.78 -8.81
N ALA A 25 12.82 3.87 -8.77
CA ALA A 25 13.10 2.97 -9.88
C ALA A 25 12.00 1.91 -10.07
N ARG A 26 11.21 1.62 -9.03
CA ARG A 26 10.14 0.60 -9.05
C ARG A 26 8.74 1.20 -9.17
N LEU A 27 8.55 2.41 -8.63
CA LEU A 27 7.30 3.14 -8.62
C LEU A 27 7.33 4.24 -9.66
N TYR A 28 6.32 4.25 -10.52
CA TYR A 28 6.12 5.35 -11.45
C TYR A 28 5.49 6.52 -10.71
N GLY A 29 6.20 7.65 -10.62
CA GLY A 29 5.71 8.90 -10.06
C GLY A 29 6.38 9.33 -8.75
N THR A 30 6.85 10.57 -8.72
CA THR A 30 7.52 11.17 -7.55
C THR A 30 6.57 11.40 -6.38
N GLU A 31 5.30 11.69 -6.64
CA GLU A 31 4.27 11.89 -5.62
C GLU A 31 3.99 10.61 -4.82
N VAL A 32 3.91 9.47 -5.51
CA VAL A 32 3.69 8.16 -4.88
C VAL A 32 4.86 7.79 -3.99
N VAL A 33 6.09 8.03 -4.45
CA VAL A 33 7.30 7.84 -3.64
C VAL A 33 7.25 8.77 -2.43
N ALA A 34 6.90 10.05 -2.60
CA ALA A 34 6.79 10.97 -1.48
C ALA A 34 5.77 10.50 -0.43
N ARG A 35 4.57 10.06 -0.85
CA ARG A 35 3.53 9.54 0.03
C ARG A 35 3.95 8.24 0.75
N LEU A 36 4.69 7.36 0.07
CA LEU A 36 5.20 6.12 0.65
C LEU A 36 6.07 6.38 1.89
N PHE A 37 7.00 7.33 1.80
CA PHE A 37 7.94 7.65 2.90
C PHE A 37 7.34 8.60 3.94
N LYS A 38 6.44 9.51 3.54
CA LYS A 38 5.84 10.50 4.46
C LYS A 38 4.70 9.91 5.30
N ASP A 39 3.81 9.15 4.67
CA ASP A 39 2.54 8.77 5.31
C ASP A 39 2.46 7.26 5.53
N VAL A 40 2.67 6.46 4.48
CA VAL A 40 2.36 5.04 4.49
C VAL A 40 3.33 4.23 5.36
N ALA A 41 4.64 4.39 5.16
CA ALA A 41 5.63 3.59 5.90
C ALA A 41 5.64 3.92 7.40
N PRO A 42 5.61 5.20 7.84
CA PRO A 42 5.50 5.54 9.26
C PRO A 42 4.23 5.00 9.92
N ALA A 43 3.08 5.03 9.22
CA ALA A 43 1.80 4.53 9.75
C ALA A 43 1.84 3.04 10.16
N THR A 44 2.72 2.24 9.56
CA THR A 44 2.83 0.81 9.90
C THR A 44 3.54 0.51 11.24
N GLY A 45 4.14 1.51 11.88
CA GLY A 45 4.77 1.39 13.20
C GLY A 45 5.70 0.17 13.36
N THR A 46 5.45 -0.62 14.40
CA THR A 46 6.26 -1.80 14.78
C THR A 46 5.78 -3.12 14.16
N ARG A 47 4.78 -3.10 13.27
CA ARG A 47 4.20 -4.31 12.68
C ARG A 47 5.27 -5.13 11.93
N PRO A 48 5.44 -6.44 12.18
CA PRO A 48 6.50 -7.24 11.54
C PRO A 48 6.22 -7.64 10.08
N GLY A 49 5.06 -7.31 9.51
CA GLY A 49 4.68 -7.62 8.12
C GLY A 49 3.16 -7.62 7.92
N GLY A 50 2.69 -7.89 6.69
CA GLY A 50 1.25 -7.94 6.40
C GLY A 50 0.58 -6.57 6.41
N PHE A 51 1.16 -5.61 5.69
CA PHE A 51 0.67 -4.22 5.61
C PHE A 51 -0.57 -4.06 4.73
N THR A 52 -0.93 -5.10 3.98
CA THR A 52 -2.09 -5.09 3.08
C THR A 52 -3.08 -6.18 3.47
N ARG A 53 -4.37 -5.89 3.30
CA ARG A 53 -5.47 -6.85 3.47
C ARG A 53 -6.21 -7.02 2.16
N ILE A 54 -6.65 -8.25 1.86
CA ILE A 54 -7.47 -8.57 0.69
C ILE A 54 -8.85 -9.03 1.15
N LEU A 55 -9.90 -8.34 0.67
CA LEU A 55 -11.30 -8.68 0.89
C LEU A 55 -11.91 -9.18 -0.43
N LYS A 56 -12.54 -10.35 -0.42
CA LYS A 56 -13.17 -10.93 -1.62
C LYS A 56 -14.53 -10.27 -1.85
N LEU A 57 -14.78 -9.78 -3.06
CA LEU A 57 -15.99 -9.02 -3.42
C LEU A 57 -16.93 -9.76 -4.39
N GLY A 58 -16.78 -11.09 -4.49
CA GLY A 58 -17.55 -11.90 -5.43
C GLY A 58 -17.08 -11.75 -6.88
N PHE A 59 -18.01 -11.80 -7.83
CA PHE A 59 -17.71 -11.81 -9.27
C PHE A 59 -18.10 -10.50 -9.96
N ARG A 60 -17.40 -10.17 -11.04
CA ARG A 60 -17.72 -9.03 -11.90
C ARG A 60 -18.85 -9.41 -12.87
N PRO A 61 -19.90 -8.58 -13.03
CA PRO A 61 -20.92 -8.82 -14.04
C PRO A 61 -20.32 -8.71 -15.45
N GLY A 62 -20.74 -9.60 -16.36
CA GLY A 62 -20.26 -9.66 -17.75
C GLY A 62 -19.28 -10.81 -17.98
N ASP A 63 -18.13 -10.82 -17.30
CA ASP A 63 -17.06 -11.81 -17.52
C ASP A 63 -16.88 -12.81 -16.36
N HIS A 64 -17.69 -12.69 -15.31
CA HIS A 64 -17.62 -13.55 -14.11
C HIS A 64 -16.21 -13.60 -13.48
N ALA A 65 -15.40 -12.55 -13.65
CA ALA A 65 -14.07 -12.48 -13.05
C ALA A 65 -14.15 -12.31 -11.53
N ARG A 66 -13.32 -13.04 -10.77
CA ARG A 66 -13.24 -12.90 -9.31
C ARG A 66 -12.66 -11.53 -8.94
N ARG A 67 -13.40 -10.74 -8.17
CA ARG A 67 -12.96 -9.44 -7.67
C ARG A 67 -12.51 -9.52 -6.23
N ALA A 68 -11.53 -8.68 -5.89
CA ALA A 68 -11.11 -8.45 -4.53
C ALA A 68 -10.72 -6.97 -4.34
N LEU A 69 -10.99 -6.44 -3.16
CA LEU A 69 -10.48 -5.16 -2.69
C LEU A 69 -9.18 -5.40 -1.95
N ILE A 70 -8.15 -4.61 -2.25
CA ILE A 70 -6.91 -4.59 -1.50
C ILE A 70 -6.79 -3.24 -0.80
N GLU A 71 -6.60 -3.27 0.51
CA GLU A 71 -6.51 -2.08 1.37
C GLU A 71 -5.24 -2.11 2.22
N LEU A 72 -4.76 -0.92 2.61
CA LEU A 72 -3.71 -0.79 3.64
C LEU A 72 -4.34 -0.98 5.01
N VAL A 73 -3.66 -1.73 5.89
CA VAL A 73 -4.20 -2.09 7.20
C VAL A 73 -4.24 -0.90 8.16
N ASP A 74 -3.17 -0.10 8.15
CA ASP A 74 -2.92 0.95 9.15
C ASP A 74 -3.10 2.38 8.55
N GLU A 75 -3.71 2.50 7.37
CA GLU A 75 -3.97 3.81 6.76
C GLU A 75 -5.09 4.55 7.52
N PRO A 76 -4.89 5.83 7.91
CA PRO A 76 -5.94 6.61 8.55
C PRO A 76 -7.09 6.76 7.55
N LYS A 77 -8.20 6.05 7.80
CA LYS A 77 -9.41 6.21 7.00
C LYS A 77 -9.87 7.66 7.16
N ALA A 78 -9.96 8.39 6.04
CA ALA A 78 -10.79 9.58 6.00
C ALA A 78 -12.17 9.19 6.52
N SER A 79 -12.63 9.93 7.52
CA SER A 79 -13.91 9.82 8.23
C SER A 79 -14.99 9.16 7.37
N THR A 80 -15.37 7.93 7.75
CA THR A 80 -16.47 7.23 7.11
C THR A 80 -17.75 7.93 7.52
N GLU A 81 -18.29 8.79 6.65
CA GLU A 81 -19.69 9.21 6.71
C GLU A 81 -20.54 7.95 6.52
N ALA A 82 -21.05 7.42 7.64
CA ALA A 82 -22.18 6.51 7.63
C ALA A 82 -23.41 7.35 7.27
N LYS A 83 -23.98 7.10 6.09
CA LYS A 83 -25.32 7.54 5.73
C LYS A 83 -26.23 6.32 5.69
#